data_AF-A0A7K1SIK7-F1
#
_entry.id   AF-A0A7K1SIK7-F1
#
_cell.length_a   1.000
_cell.length_b   1.000
_cell.length_c   1.000
_cell.angle_alpha   90.00
_cell.angle_beta   90.00
_cell.angle_gamma   90.00
#
_symmetry.space_group_name_H-M   'P 1'
#
loop_
_entity.id
_entity.type
_entity.pdbx_description
1 polymer ?
#
loop_
_entity_poly.entity_id
_entity_poly.type
_entity_poly.pdbx_seq_one_letter_code
_entity_poly.pdbx_strand_id
1 'polypeptide(L)'
;MNDSGLLKELLDSYNKQASLLWTVGAFVIVNIIVGIINLIAQYNIKKLDITVHKTNLQETKRLDLMNDLYKRMDSLRNIFNDNPTLQAELQSTFQFLSENGFYLKNGEMKVARECCDYFSTLLISQANKDIAKEKLFLENFKKEFIK
;
A
#
# COMPACT_ATOMS: atom_id res chain seq x y z
N MET A 1 9.76 76.40 -16.95
CA MET A 1 8.76 75.81 -17.85
C MET A 1 9.41 74.62 -18.54
N ASN A 2 9.04 73.37 -18.20
CA ASN A 2 8.97 72.21 -19.11
C ASN A 2 8.92 70.80 -18.48
N ASP A 3 9.02 70.61 -17.16
CA ASP A 3 8.93 69.23 -16.60
C ASP A 3 7.50 68.66 -16.52
N SER A 4 6.48 69.53 -16.50
CA SER A 4 5.08 69.07 -16.56
C SER A 4 4.63 68.70 -17.97
N GLY A 5 5.38 69.06 -19.02
CA GLY A 5 5.06 68.73 -20.41
C GLY A 5 5.47 67.31 -20.77
N LEU A 6 6.69 66.92 -20.39
CA LEU A 6 7.23 65.57 -20.61
C LEU A 6 6.46 64.49 -19.86
N LEU A 7 6.10 64.74 -18.60
CA LEU A 7 5.27 63.81 -17.83
C LEU A 7 3.87 63.65 -18.42
N LYS A 8 3.31 64.72 -19.00
CA LYS A 8 1.98 64.72 -19.60
C LYS A 8 1.97 64.05 -20.98
N GLU A 9 3.01 64.26 -21.79
CA GLU A 9 3.22 63.54 -23.05
C GLU A 9 3.53 62.06 -22.85
N LEU A 10 4.27 61.71 -21.80
CA LEU A 10 4.49 60.32 -21.39
C LEU A 10 3.18 59.68 -20.90
N LEU A 11 2.38 60.38 -20.10
CA LEU A 11 1.07 59.89 -19.65
C LEU A 11 0.08 59.73 -20.81
N ASP A 12 0.06 60.67 -21.75
CA ASP A 12 -0.82 60.63 -22.94
C ASP A 12 -0.39 59.56 -23.94
N SER A 13 0.91 59.29 -24.05
CA SER A 13 1.45 58.17 -24.84
C SER A 13 1.17 56.82 -24.16
N TYR A 14 1.22 56.77 -22.83
CA TYR A 14 0.86 55.60 -22.02
C TYR A 14 -0.63 55.27 -22.14
N ASN A 15 -1.49 56.29 -22.17
CA ASN A 15 -2.94 56.13 -22.39
C ASN A 15 -3.30 55.63 -23.80
N LYS A 16 -2.51 55.99 -24.84
CA LYS A 16 -2.71 55.48 -26.21
C LYS A 16 -2.23 54.03 -26.41
N GLN A 17 -1.26 53.55 -25.62
CA GLN A 17 -0.80 52.15 -25.60
C GLN A 17 -1.41 51.31 -24.46
N ALA A 18 -2.34 51.90 -23.69
CA ALA A 18 -2.95 51.26 -22.54
C ALA A 18 -3.62 49.92 -22.90
N SER A 19 -4.27 49.80 -24.06
CA SER A 19 -4.90 48.53 -24.46
C SER A 19 -3.88 47.41 -24.69
N LEU A 20 -2.71 47.73 -25.27
CA LEU A 20 -1.61 46.80 -25.49
C LEU A 20 -0.99 46.36 -24.15
N LEU A 21 -0.75 47.29 -23.23
CA LEU A 21 -0.24 47.00 -21.89
C LEU A 21 -1.22 46.16 -21.06
N TRP A 22 -2.51 46.47 -21.12
CA TRP A 22 -3.56 45.67 -20.48
C TRP A 22 -3.64 44.25 -21.05
N THR A 23 -3.49 44.10 -22.37
CA THR A 23 -3.52 42.79 -23.04
C THR A 23 -2.31 41.94 -22.63
N VAL A 24 -1.11 42.53 -22.60
CA VAL A 24 0.12 41.85 -22.14
C VAL A 24 0.02 41.49 -20.66
N GLY A 25 -0.48 42.41 -19.82
CA GLY A 25 -0.70 42.14 -18.39
C GLY A 25 -1.69 41.01 -18.16
N ALA A 26 -2.82 41.00 -18.88
CA ALA A 26 -3.79 39.92 -18.84
C ALA A 26 -3.18 38.58 -19.28
N PHE A 27 -2.34 38.58 -20.32
CA PHE A 27 -1.67 37.38 -20.79
C PHE A 27 -0.70 36.80 -19.75
N VAL A 28 0.07 37.65 -19.06
CA VAL A 28 0.97 37.23 -17.97
C VAL A 28 0.17 36.62 -16.82
N ILE A 29 -0.93 37.27 -16.40
CA ILE A 29 -1.78 36.78 -15.31
C ILE A 29 -2.40 35.42 -15.66
N VAL A 30 -2.93 35.27 -16.88
CA VAL A 30 -3.49 33.99 -17.33
C VAL A 30 -2.44 32.88 -17.30
N ASN A 31 -1.21 33.15 -17.77
CA ASN A 31 -0.14 32.17 -17.73
C ASN A 31 0.28 31.79 -16.29
N ILE A 32 0.29 32.75 -15.36
CA ILE A 32 0.54 32.47 -13.95
C ILE A 32 -0.56 31.57 -13.38
N ILE A 33 -1.83 31.87 -13.67
CA ILE A 33 -2.98 31.06 -13.22
C ILE A 33 -2.89 29.63 -13.79
N VAL A 34 -2.63 29.49 -15.09
CA VAL A 34 -2.43 28.17 -15.72
C VAL A 34 -1.26 27.42 -15.10
N GLY A 35 -0.16 28.12 -14.79
CA GLY A 35 0.98 27.56 -14.09
C GLY A 35 0.63 27.02 -12.69
N ILE A 36 -0.15 27.78 -11.92
CA ILE A 36 -0.64 27.37 -10.59
C ILE A 36 -1.56 26.15 -10.70
N ILE A 37 -2.50 26.13 -11.66
CA ILE A 37 -3.39 24.99 -11.89
C ILE A 37 -2.59 23.73 -12.23
N ASN A 38 -1.60 23.84 -13.12
CA ASN A 38 -0.73 22.72 -13.48
C ASN A 38 0.10 22.22 -12.29
N LEU A 39 0.60 23.13 -11.44
CA LEU A 39 1.30 22.76 -10.21
C LEU A 39 0.42 21.98 -9.24
N ILE A 40 -0.82 22.43 -9.02
CA ILE A 40 -1.79 21.76 -8.15
C ILE A 40 -2.14 20.37 -8.71
N ALA A 41 -2.39 20.29 -10.02
CA ALA A 41 -2.68 19.02 -10.68
C ALA A 41 -1.52 18.02 -10.53
N GLN A 42 -0.28 18.47 -10.78
CA GLN A 42 0.91 17.63 -10.62
C GLN A 42 1.13 17.20 -9.17
N TYR A 43 0.84 18.07 -8.20
CA TYR A 43 0.96 17.73 -6.78
C TYR A 43 -0.03 16.63 -6.39
N ASN A 44 -1.30 16.74 -6.82
CA ASN A 44 -2.32 15.73 -6.57
C ASN A 44 -1.96 14.39 -7.20
N ILE A 45 -1.47 14.39 -8.44
CA ILE A 45 -1.04 13.18 -9.14
C ILE A 45 0.13 12.52 -8.39
N LYS A 46 1.17 13.29 -8.01
CA LYS A 46 2.32 12.76 -7.26
C LYS A 46 1.93 12.16 -5.90
N LYS A 47 1.00 12.81 -5.18
CA LYS A 47 0.51 12.30 -3.89
C LYS A 47 -0.24 10.98 -4.07
N LEU A 48 -1.04 10.87 -5.13
CA LEU A 48 -1.73 9.64 -5.48
C LEU A 48 -0.74 8.53 -5.84
N ASP A 49 0.27 8.85 -6.66
CA ASP A 49 1.29 7.91 -7.12
C ASP A 49 2.12 7.33 -5.96
N ILE A 50 2.55 8.17 -5.00
CA ILE A 50 3.23 7.71 -3.78
C ILE A 50 2.34 6.75 -2.98
N THR A 51 1.04 7.07 -2.89
CA THR A 51 0.08 6.25 -2.14
C THR A 51 -0.09 4.90 -2.81
N VAL A 52 -0.34 4.89 -4.13
CA VAL A 52 -0.48 3.67 -4.94
C VAL A 52 0.78 2.83 -4.88
N HIS A 53 1.96 3.44 -5.04
CA HIS A 53 3.23 2.73 -4.97
C HIS A 53 3.46 2.07 -3.60
N LYS A 54 3.14 2.78 -2.51
CA LYS A 54 3.22 2.23 -1.15
C LYS A 54 2.23 1.07 -0.96
N THR A 55 0.99 1.21 -1.43
CA THR A 55 -0.01 0.14 -1.37
C THR A 55 0.45 -1.09 -2.17
N ASN A 56 0.93 -0.89 -3.40
CA ASN A 56 1.47 -1.98 -4.22
C ASN A 56 2.63 -2.69 -3.54
N LEU A 57 3.57 -1.96 -2.93
CA LEU A 57 4.69 -2.57 -2.19
C LEU A 57 4.20 -3.39 -0.98
N GLN A 58 3.19 -2.90 -0.26
CA GLN A 58 2.60 -3.63 0.86
C GLN A 58 1.86 -4.88 0.38
N GLU A 59 1.14 -4.80 -0.73
CA GLU A 59 0.43 -5.94 -1.31
C GLU A 59 1.38 -7.00 -1.87
N THR A 60 2.45 -6.60 -2.57
CA THR A 60 3.48 -7.56 -3.03
C THR A 60 4.10 -8.30 -1.86
N LYS A 61 4.48 -7.58 -0.80
CA LYS A 61 4.99 -8.21 0.42
C LYS A 61 3.96 -9.14 1.06
N ARG A 62 2.68 -8.74 1.11
CA ARG A 62 1.60 -9.59 1.62
C ARG A 62 1.52 -10.89 0.82
N LEU A 63 1.51 -10.82 -0.51
CA LEU A 63 1.44 -12.00 -1.38
C LEU A 63 2.60 -12.98 -1.14
N ASP A 64 3.83 -12.47 -1.02
CA ASP A 64 5.00 -13.28 -0.72
C ASP A 64 4.88 -13.97 0.64
N LEU A 65 4.50 -13.20 1.67
CA LEU A 65 4.30 -13.72 3.03
C LEU A 65 3.19 -14.77 3.10
N MET A 66 2.12 -14.60 2.32
CA MET A 66 1.02 -15.55 2.27
C MET A 66 1.40 -16.86 1.59
N ASN A 67 2.20 -16.81 0.54
CA ASN A 67 2.75 -18.01 -0.09
C ASN A 67 3.65 -18.78 0.90
N ASP A 68 4.48 -18.08 1.66
CA ASP A 68 5.34 -18.71 2.65
C ASP A 68 4.54 -19.28 3.82
N LEU A 69 3.51 -18.56 4.27
CA LEU A 69 2.61 -19.06 5.32
C LEU A 69 1.85 -20.30 4.87
N TYR A 70 1.37 -20.33 3.63
CA TYR A 70 0.73 -21.50 3.04
C TYR A 70 1.69 -22.70 3.00
N LYS A 71 2.94 -22.51 2.59
CA LYS A 71 3.96 -23.57 2.58
C LYS A 71 4.24 -24.10 3.99
N ARG A 72 4.32 -23.22 4.98
CA ARG A 72 4.52 -23.60 6.40
C ARG A 72 3.33 -24.40 6.94
N MET A 73 2.10 -23.99 6.61
CA MET A 73 0.90 -24.76 6.96
C MET A 73 0.88 -26.14 6.29
N ASP A 74 1.29 -26.24 5.03
CA ASP A 74 1.40 -27.52 4.32
C ASP A 74 2.53 -28.39 4.90
N SER A 75 3.65 -27.79 5.32
CA SER A 75 4.76 -28.46 6.01
C SER A 75 4.28 -29.15 7.29
N LEU A 76 3.55 -28.42 8.16
CA LEU A 76 2.95 -28.97 9.38
C LEU A 76 2.05 -30.20 9.09
N ARG A 77 1.29 -30.14 8.00
CA ARG A 77 0.45 -31.26 7.54
C ARG A 77 1.28 -32.50 7.21
N ASN A 78 2.42 -32.32 6.56
CA ASN A 78 3.22 -33.41 6.01
C ASN A 78 4.15 -34.08 7.04
N ILE A 79 4.25 -33.57 8.27
CA ILE A 79 5.05 -34.19 9.34
C ILE A 79 4.26 -35.32 10.02
N PHE A 80 4.67 -36.57 9.85
CA PHE A 80 3.99 -37.73 10.45
C PHE A 80 4.84 -38.38 11.54
N ASN A 81 4.24 -38.61 12.71
CA ASN A 81 4.85 -39.38 13.81
C ASN A 81 6.23 -38.86 14.28
N ASP A 82 6.51 -37.57 14.10
CA ASP A 82 7.75 -36.91 14.52
C ASP A 82 7.43 -35.64 15.31
N ASN A 83 7.29 -35.82 16.63
CA ASN A 83 6.93 -34.73 17.55
C ASN A 83 8.02 -33.64 17.66
N PRO A 84 9.32 -33.96 17.76
CA PRO A 84 10.38 -32.95 17.73
C PRO A 84 10.35 -32.07 16.48
N THR A 85 10.20 -32.67 15.30
CA THR A 85 10.15 -31.91 14.04
C THR A 85 8.87 -31.08 13.95
N LEU A 86 7.72 -31.64 14.35
CA LEU A 86 6.45 -30.89 14.39
C LEU A 86 6.53 -29.70 15.35
N GLN A 87 7.14 -29.86 16.53
CA GLN A 87 7.30 -28.79 17.51
C GLN A 87 8.19 -27.66 16.97
N ALA A 88 9.32 -28.00 16.34
CA ALA A 88 10.23 -27.00 15.76
C ALA A 88 9.55 -26.21 14.64
N GLU A 89 8.84 -26.90 13.73
CA GLU A 89 8.13 -26.28 12.62
C GLU A 89 6.96 -25.40 13.10
N LEU A 90 6.25 -25.85 14.15
CA LEU A 90 5.17 -25.09 14.77
C LEU A 90 5.71 -23.80 15.40
N GLN A 91 6.82 -23.88 16.13
CA GLN A 91 7.46 -22.72 16.73
C GLN A 91 7.94 -21.74 15.66
N SER A 92 8.56 -22.23 14.59
CA SER A 92 8.97 -21.40 13.44
C SER A 92 7.77 -20.70 12.79
N THR A 93 6.65 -21.41 12.64
CA THR A 93 5.42 -20.86 12.05
C THR A 93 4.77 -19.81 12.94
N PHE A 94 4.73 -20.02 14.26
CA PHE A 94 4.26 -19.01 15.21
C PHE A 94 5.14 -17.75 15.22
N GLN A 95 6.45 -17.94 15.20
CA GLN A 95 7.39 -16.82 15.11
C GLN A 95 7.17 -16.02 13.83
N PHE A 96 7.04 -16.71 12.69
CA PHE A 96 6.73 -16.06 11.41
C PHE A 96 5.42 -15.25 11.45
N LEU A 97 4.36 -15.79 12.06
CA LEU A 97 3.09 -15.08 12.25
C LEU A 97 3.22 -13.85 13.15
N SER A 98 4.06 -13.93 14.19
CA SER A 98 4.30 -12.82 15.12
C SER A 98 5.07 -11.69 14.45
N GLU A 99 6.12 -12.02 13.70
CA GLU A 99 6.98 -11.04 13.02
C GLU A 99 6.29 -10.37 11.83
N ASN A 100 5.48 -11.12 11.09
CA ASN A 100 4.91 -10.67 9.82
C ASN A 100 3.41 -10.32 9.91
N GLY A 101 2.83 -10.42 11.11
CA GLY A 101 1.39 -10.24 11.29
C GLY A 101 0.85 -8.87 10.87
N PHE A 102 1.68 -7.82 10.90
CA PHE A 102 1.30 -6.48 10.45
C PHE A 102 0.92 -6.42 8.95
N TYR A 103 1.49 -7.29 8.13
CA TYR A 103 1.23 -7.32 6.69
C TYR A 103 0.05 -8.22 6.29
N LEU A 104 -0.38 -9.09 7.20
CA LEU A 104 -1.45 -10.05 6.96
C LEU A 104 -2.81 -9.46 7.33
N LYS A 105 -3.85 -9.81 6.58
CA LYS A 105 -5.23 -9.47 6.93
C LYS A 105 -5.68 -10.33 8.13
N ASN A 106 -6.64 -9.81 8.90
CA ASN A 106 -7.19 -10.50 10.07
C ASN A 106 -7.74 -11.91 9.76
N GLY A 107 -8.33 -12.12 8.58
CA GLY A 107 -8.86 -13.42 8.16
C GLY A 107 -7.76 -14.46 7.94
N GLU A 108 -6.71 -14.08 7.21
CA GLU A 108 -5.54 -14.90 6.93
C GLU A 108 -4.84 -15.34 8.23
N MET A 109 -4.63 -14.37 9.13
CA MET A 109 -4.00 -14.62 10.42
C MET A 109 -4.84 -15.53 11.30
N LYS A 110 -6.17 -15.38 11.27
CA LYS A 110 -7.09 -16.23 12.03
C LYS A 110 -6.98 -17.69 11.58
N VAL A 111 -7.06 -17.95 10.28
CA VAL A 111 -6.99 -19.33 9.75
C VAL A 111 -5.63 -19.96 10.04
N ALA A 112 -4.54 -19.20 9.89
CA ALA A 112 -3.21 -19.70 10.20
C ALA A 112 -3.03 -20.02 11.69
N ARG A 113 -3.57 -19.18 12.59
CA ARG A 113 -3.55 -19.46 14.03
C ARG A 113 -4.38 -20.69 14.39
N GLU A 114 -5.58 -20.83 13.84
CA GLU A 114 -6.42 -22.01 14.06
C GLU A 114 -5.71 -23.31 13.62
N CYS A 115 -4.95 -23.25 12.52
CA CYS A 115 -4.10 -24.34 12.06
C CYS A 115 -2.98 -24.67 13.05
N CYS A 116 -2.24 -23.65 13.51
CA CYS A 116 -1.19 -23.86 14.52
C CYS A 116 -1.75 -24.36 15.86
N ASP A 117 -2.89 -23.85 16.31
CA ASP A 117 -3.56 -24.28 17.54
C ASP A 117 -4.00 -25.75 17.45
N TYR A 118 -4.44 -26.19 16.27
CA TYR A 118 -4.74 -27.59 16.00
C TYR A 118 -3.50 -28.49 16.15
N PHE A 119 -2.38 -28.14 15.49
CA PHE A 119 -1.14 -28.93 15.60
C PHE A 119 -0.52 -28.87 17.00
N SER A 120 -0.66 -27.75 17.71
CA SER A 120 -0.30 -27.62 19.13
C SER A 120 -1.11 -28.60 19.99
N THR A 121 -2.42 -28.68 19.75
CA THR A 121 -3.31 -29.63 20.45
C THR A 121 -2.92 -31.07 20.15
N LEU A 122 -2.60 -31.40 18.90
CA LEU A 122 -2.10 -32.73 18.53
C LEU A 122 -0.82 -33.11 19.29
N LEU A 123 0.14 -32.19 19.39
CA LEU A 123 1.38 -32.41 20.14
C LEU A 123 1.12 -32.67 21.63
N ILE A 124 0.24 -31.88 22.26
CA ILE A 124 -0.06 -31.99 23.69
C ILE A 124 -0.85 -33.26 24.00
N SER A 125 -1.86 -33.57 23.18
CA SER A 125 -2.78 -34.69 23.41
C SER A 125 -2.31 -36.02 22.85
N GLN A 126 -1.24 -36.03 22.04
CA GLN A 126 -0.78 -37.19 21.28
C GLN A 126 -1.91 -37.84 20.44
N ALA A 127 -2.89 -37.02 20.03
CA ALA A 127 -4.02 -37.48 19.24
C ALA A 127 -3.62 -37.76 17.78
N ASN A 128 -4.41 -38.59 17.11
CA ASN A 128 -4.23 -38.86 15.69
C ASN A 128 -4.59 -37.65 14.83
N LYS A 129 -3.88 -37.49 13.72
CA LYS A 129 -4.17 -36.47 12.70
C LYS A 129 -5.56 -36.67 12.07
N ASP A 130 -6.24 -35.56 11.84
CA ASP A 130 -7.50 -35.46 11.10
C ASP A 130 -7.22 -34.78 9.76
N ILE A 131 -7.01 -35.61 8.75
CA ILE A 131 -6.63 -35.17 7.40
C ILE A 131 -7.74 -34.31 6.76
N ALA A 132 -9.01 -34.53 7.11
CA ALA A 132 -10.11 -33.73 6.57
C ALA A 132 -10.06 -32.30 7.12
N LYS A 133 -9.82 -32.17 8.44
CA LYS A 133 -9.66 -30.87 9.09
C LYS A 133 -8.43 -30.11 8.60
N GLU A 134 -7.31 -30.81 8.40
CA GLU A 134 -6.08 -30.23 7.86
C GLU A 134 -6.27 -29.65 6.45
N LYS A 135 -6.99 -30.37 5.57
CA LYS A 135 -7.34 -29.86 4.23
C LYS A 135 -8.22 -28.62 4.31
N LEU A 136 -9.18 -28.60 5.24
CA LEU A 136 -10.08 -27.47 5.43
C LEU A 136 -9.33 -26.18 5.79
N PHE A 137 -8.29 -26.27 6.62
CA PHE A 137 -7.46 -25.10 6.94
C PHE A 137 -6.78 -24.51 5.70
N LEU A 138 -6.20 -25.34 4.84
CA LEU A 138 -5.55 -24.87 3.61
C LEU A 138 -6.55 -24.29 2.60
N GLU A 139 -7.73 -24.89 2.48
CA GLU A 139 -8.80 -24.36 1.62
C GLU A 139 -9.33 -23.02 2.13
N ASN A 140 -9.55 -22.90 3.44
CA ASN A 140 -9.98 -21.64 4.04
C ASN A 140 -8.91 -20.56 3.91
N PHE A 141 -7.63 -20.93 4.06
CA PHE A 141 -6.52 -20.00 3.88
C PHE A 141 -6.43 -19.51 2.43
N LYS A 142 -6.61 -20.41 1.44
CA LYS A 142 -6.70 -20.05 0.02
C LYS A 142 -7.89 -19.13 -0.28
N LYS A 143 -9.05 -19.37 0.34
CA LYS A 143 -10.23 -18.50 0.18
C LYS A 143 -9.96 -17.09 0.69
N GLU A 144 -9.31 -16.97 1.85
CA GLU A 144 -8.90 -15.67 2.38
C GLU A 144 -7.80 -15.01 1.54
N PHE A 145 -6.92 -15.79 0.89
CA PHE A 145 -5.90 -15.26 -0.03
C PHE A 145 -6.48 -14.59 -1.27
N ILE A 146 -7.55 -15.15 -1.82
CA ILE A 146 -8.19 -14.66 -3.06
C ILE A 146 -9.08 -13.43 -2.80
N LYS A 147 -9.39 -13.14 -1.52
CA LYS A 147 -10.33 -12.11 -1.09
C LYS A 147 -9.66 -10.77 -0.79
#